data_AF-A0A7Z9KTW0-F1
#
_entry.id   AF-A0A7Z9KTW0-F1
#
_cell.length_a   1.000
_cell.length_b   1.000
_cell.length_c   1.000
_cell.angle_alpha   90.00
_cell.angle_beta   90.00
_cell.angle_gamma   90.00
#
_symmetry.space_group_name_H-M   'P 1'
#
loop_
_entity.id
_entity.type
_entity.pdbx_description
1 polymer ?
#
loop_
_entity_poly.entity_id
_entity_poly.type
_entity_poly.pdbx_seq_one_letter_code
_entity_poly.pdbx_strand_id
1 'polypeptide(L)'
;MVHEKQGEVHAYMFAQTAPADLTRFETRVTIQDAAISTNSLDSLGYLLSHILVAAHRYGASTIRARLPLDFCLYPIYRDYSLRFIPTLWQTTESGNMLQIIDFSALMKVLIPEFQNRLQNSVTSVEDGDWQICVNEQEIYFRLRQGQLTCIDKPEPTDSVRIDLSQEPFCNLLLGLQSVCHVVRQLPVSLPRESIAFLTAIFPP
;
A
#
# COMPACT_ATOMS: atom_id res chain seq x y z
N MET A 1 -16.03 -18.97 -0.41
CA MET A 1 -15.11 -20.03 0.06
C MET A 1 -14.20 -19.45 1.12
N VAL A 2 -13.80 -20.25 2.10
CA VAL A 2 -12.94 -19.86 3.22
C VAL A 2 -11.82 -20.88 3.36
N HIS A 3 -10.62 -20.43 3.69
CA HIS A 3 -9.49 -21.29 4.02
C HIS A 3 -9.17 -21.15 5.50
N GLU A 4 -9.37 -22.23 6.26
CA GLU A 4 -9.15 -22.28 7.69
C GLU A 4 -7.94 -23.15 8.04
N LYS A 5 -7.17 -22.75 9.05
CA LYS A 5 -6.14 -23.59 9.69
C LYS A 5 -6.37 -23.49 11.20
N GLN A 6 -6.44 -24.64 11.87
CA GLN A 6 -6.62 -24.71 13.33
C GLN A 6 -7.84 -23.93 13.88
N GLY A 7 -8.90 -23.78 13.08
CA GLY A 7 -10.11 -23.04 13.47
C GLY A 7 -10.04 -21.53 13.24
N GLU A 8 -8.93 -21.01 12.69
CA GLU A 8 -8.79 -19.61 12.32
C GLU A 8 -8.93 -19.41 10.81
N VAL A 9 -9.63 -18.34 10.41
CA VAL A 9 -9.81 -17.96 9.02
C VAL A 9 -8.58 -17.21 8.53
N HIS A 10 -7.87 -17.77 7.55
CA HIS A 10 -6.68 -17.15 6.97
C HIS A 10 -6.94 -16.49 5.62
N ALA A 11 -7.99 -16.89 4.91
CA ALA A 11 -8.41 -16.22 3.69
C ALA A 11 -9.88 -16.52 3.38
N TYR A 12 -10.53 -15.61 2.66
CA TYR A 12 -11.81 -15.88 2.00
C TYR A 12 -11.80 -15.37 0.57
N MET A 13 -12.65 -15.97 -0.25
CA MET A 13 -12.92 -15.52 -1.60
C MET A 13 -14.40 -15.71 -1.93
N PHE A 14 -15.04 -14.64 -2.38
CA PHE A 14 -16.43 -14.64 -2.81
C PHE A 14 -16.49 -14.58 -4.33
N ALA A 15 -17.07 -15.61 -4.93
CA ALA A 15 -17.22 -15.71 -6.37
C ALA A 15 -18.68 -16.00 -6.74
N GLN A 16 -19.12 -15.44 -7.85
CA GLN A 16 -20.44 -15.65 -8.42
C GLN A 16 -20.31 -16.24 -9.83
N THR A 17 -21.26 -17.10 -10.16
CA THR A 17 -21.41 -17.70 -11.48
C THR A 17 -22.60 -17.09 -12.19
N ALA A 18 -22.40 -16.60 -13.41
CA ALA A 18 -23.48 -16.21 -14.30
C ALA A 18 -23.97 -17.43 -15.12
N PRO A 19 -25.20 -17.39 -15.67
CA PRO A 19 -25.65 -18.34 -16.70
C PRO A 19 -24.68 -18.39 -17.89
N ALA A 20 -24.74 -19.47 -18.67
CA ALA A 20 -23.79 -19.73 -19.75
C ALA A 20 -23.65 -18.55 -20.72
N ASP A 21 -22.39 -18.31 -21.12
CA ASP A 21 -21.96 -17.24 -22.02
C ASP A 21 -22.91 -17.11 -23.24
N LEU A 22 -23.58 -15.97 -23.40
CA LEU A 22 -24.28 -15.63 -24.64
C LEU A 22 -23.26 -15.23 -25.71
N THR A 23 -22.07 -14.77 -25.31
CA THR A 23 -20.95 -14.41 -26.19
C THR A 23 -19.58 -14.73 -25.58
N ARG A 24 -18.54 -14.89 -26.43
CA ARG A 24 -17.13 -15.12 -26.01
C ARG A 24 -16.50 -14.03 -25.13
N PHE A 25 -17.20 -12.92 -24.92
CA PHE A 25 -16.74 -11.77 -24.14
C PHE A 25 -17.38 -11.71 -22.75
N GLU A 26 -18.37 -12.56 -22.49
CA GLU A 26 -19.02 -12.63 -21.19
C GLU A 26 -18.20 -13.47 -20.23
N THR A 27 -18.11 -13.00 -18.99
CA THR A 27 -17.37 -13.66 -17.94
C THR A 27 -18.31 -14.53 -17.12
N ARG A 28 -18.18 -15.85 -17.27
CA ARG A 28 -19.01 -16.80 -16.53
C ARG A 28 -18.78 -16.82 -15.03
N VAL A 29 -17.55 -16.57 -14.59
CA VAL A 29 -17.17 -16.57 -13.18
C VAL A 29 -16.53 -15.25 -12.82
N THR A 30 -17.11 -14.58 -11.82
CA THR A 30 -16.57 -13.33 -11.28
C THR A 30 -16.23 -13.51 -9.81
N ILE A 31 -14.95 -13.37 -9.46
CA ILE A 31 -14.51 -13.18 -8.07
C ILE A 31 -14.75 -11.72 -7.72
N GLN A 32 -15.67 -11.46 -6.80
CA GLN A 32 -16.11 -10.12 -6.44
C GLN A 32 -15.30 -9.53 -5.29
N ASP A 33 -14.87 -10.39 -4.37
CA ASP A 33 -14.15 -9.98 -3.19
C ASP A 33 -13.24 -11.10 -2.68
N ALA A 34 -12.14 -10.70 -2.06
CA ALA A 34 -11.20 -11.60 -1.42
C ALA A 34 -10.41 -10.85 -0.35
N ALA A 35 -10.14 -11.51 0.76
CA ALA A 35 -9.22 -11.01 1.77
C ALA A 35 -8.34 -12.13 2.31
N ILE A 36 -7.23 -11.73 2.90
CA ILE A 36 -6.21 -12.63 3.40
C ILE A 36 -5.56 -12.06 4.66
N SER A 37 -5.24 -12.96 5.60
CA SER A 37 -4.31 -12.69 6.69
C SER A 37 -2.88 -12.55 6.14
N THR A 38 -2.18 -11.50 6.57
CA THR A 38 -0.78 -11.22 6.20
C THR A 38 0.18 -12.36 6.55
N ASN A 39 -0.19 -13.23 7.51
CA ASN A 39 0.66 -14.32 7.98
C ASN A 39 0.52 -15.63 7.17
N SER A 40 -0.35 -15.68 6.17
CA SER A 40 -0.61 -16.93 5.43
C SER A 40 -0.97 -16.67 3.97
N LEU A 41 -0.15 -15.89 3.26
CA LEU A 41 -0.40 -15.44 1.88
C LEU A 41 -0.78 -16.58 0.91
N ASP A 42 -0.19 -17.77 1.07
CA ASP A 42 -0.49 -18.97 0.27
C ASP A 42 -1.96 -19.41 0.35
N SER A 43 -2.67 -19.08 1.44
CA SER A 43 -4.09 -19.41 1.62
C SER A 43 -4.96 -18.78 0.52
N LEU A 44 -4.61 -17.59 0.02
CA LEU A 44 -5.32 -16.97 -1.11
C LEU A 44 -5.04 -17.73 -2.40
N GLY A 45 -3.80 -18.19 -2.60
CA GLY A 45 -3.41 -19.02 -3.74
C GLY A 45 -4.22 -20.31 -3.81
N TYR A 46 -4.37 -21.03 -2.69
CA TYR A 46 -5.17 -22.25 -2.64
C TYR A 46 -6.65 -22.01 -2.98
N LEU A 47 -7.25 -20.93 -2.44
CA LEU A 47 -8.62 -20.56 -2.77
C LEU A 47 -8.78 -20.20 -4.25
N LEU A 48 -7.83 -19.43 -4.79
CA LEU A 48 -7.80 -19.04 -6.20
C LEU A 48 -7.73 -20.27 -7.09
N SER A 49 -6.75 -21.15 -6.89
CA SER A 49 -6.60 -22.40 -7.65
C SER A 49 -7.87 -23.25 -7.61
N HIS A 50 -8.50 -23.38 -6.45
CA HIS A 50 -9.74 -24.16 -6.33
C HIS A 50 -10.87 -23.55 -7.16
N ILE A 51 -11.07 -22.24 -7.11
CA ILE A 51 -12.11 -21.54 -7.88
C ILE A 51 -11.82 -21.64 -9.39
N LEU A 52 -10.57 -21.46 -9.81
CA LEU A 52 -10.19 -21.56 -11.22
C LEU A 52 -10.38 -22.97 -11.78
N VAL A 53 -9.99 -24.01 -11.03
CA VAL A 53 -10.22 -25.41 -11.43
C VAL A 53 -11.71 -25.71 -11.53
N ALA A 54 -12.52 -25.24 -10.57
CA ALA A 54 -13.97 -25.39 -10.63
C ALA A 54 -14.55 -24.67 -11.86
N ALA A 55 -14.18 -23.41 -12.08
CA ALA A 55 -14.63 -22.61 -13.21
C ALA A 55 -14.29 -23.26 -14.56
N HIS A 56 -13.08 -23.79 -14.72
CA HIS A 56 -12.67 -24.54 -15.91
C HIS A 56 -13.55 -25.78 -16.13
N ARG A 57 -13.84 -26.56 -15.08
CA ARG A 57 -14.74 -27.73 -15.16
C ARG A 57 -16.17 -27.35 -15.53
N TYR A 58 -16.64 -26.17 -15.13
CA TYR A 58 -17.92 -25.63 -15.56
C TYR A 58 -17.91 -25.08 -16.99
N GLY A 59 -16.76 -25.06 -17.67
CA GLY A 59 -16.63 -24.59 -19.04
C GLY A 59 -16.46 -23.07 -19.17
N ALA A 60 -16.00 -22.38 -18.12
CA ALA A 60 -15.64 -20.97 -18.22
C ALA A 60 -14.39 -20.81 -19.09
N SER A 61 -14.47 -19.93 -20.07
CA SER A 61 -13.35 -19.54 -20.94
C SER A 61 -12.61 -18.31 -20.41
N THR A 62 -13.31 -17.44 -19.70
CA THR A 62 -12.78 -16.22 -19.08
C THR A 62 -13.28 -16.08 -17.64
N ILE A 63 -12.46 -15.45 -16.80
CA ILE A 63 -12.75 -15.17 -15.39
C ILE A 63 -12.33 -13.74 -15.09
N ARG A 64 -13.17 -13.04 -14.33
CA ARG A 64 -12.88 -11.70 -13.84
C ARG A 64 -12.67 -11.78 -12.34
N ALA A 65 -11.66 -11.10 -11.83
CA ALA A 65 -11.39 -11.11 -10.41
C ALA A 65 -11.08 -9.71 -9.90
N ARG A 66 -11.70 -9.36 -8.76
CA ARG A 66 -11.27 -8.27 -7.91
C ARG A 66 -10.52 -8.89 -6.73
N LEU A 67 -9.22 -8.64 -6.68
CA LEU A 67 -8.30 -9.19 -5.67
C LEU A 67 -7.61 -8.05 -4.92
N PRO A 68 -7.08 -8.29 -3.71
CA PRO A 68 -6.29 -7.31 -2.98
C PRO A 68 -5.15 -6.74 -3.82
N LEU A 69 -4.94 -5.43 -3.74
CA LEU A 69 -3.88 -4.75 -4.48
C LEU A 69 -2.63 -4.65 -3.60
N ASP A 70 -1.75 -5.65 -3.73
CA ASP A 70 -0.45 -5.66 -3.06
C ASP A 70 0.57 -6.37 -3.97
N PHE A 71 1.73 -5.76 -4.18
CA PHE A 71 2.80 -6.30 -5.02
C PHE A 71 3.32 -7.65 -4.50
N CYS A 72 3.29 -7.89 -3.19
CA CYS A 72 3.72 -9.18 -2.63
C CYS A 72 2.82 -10.35 -3.04
N LEU A 73 1.59 -10.06 -3.48
CA LEU A 73 0.62 -11.07 -3.90
C LEU A 73 0.74 -11.43 -5.39
N TYR A 74 1.47 -10.64 -6.19
CA TYR A 74 1.58 -10.88 -7.63
C TYR A 74 2.19 -12.24 -7.99
N PRO A 75 3.27 -12.71 -7.32
CA PRO A 75 3.77 -14.07 -7.50
C PRO A 75 2.69 -15.12 -7.22
N ILE A 76 1.90 -14.94 -6.15
CA ILE A 76 0.83 -15.87 -5.80
C ILE A 76 -0.23 -15.91 -6.89
N TYR A 77 -0.65 -14.74 -7.40
CA TYR A 77 -1.62 -14.71 -8.49
C TYR A 77 -1.11 -15.40 -9.75
N ARG A 78 0.15 -15.17 -10.12
CA ARG A 78 0.78 -15.81 -11.28
C ARG A 78 0.86 -17.33 -11.09
N ASP A 79 1.37 -17.78 -9.95
CA ASP A 79 1.75 -19.17 -9.72
C ASP A 79 0.52 -20.06 -9.44
N TYR A 80 -0.56 -19.49 -8.88
CA TYR A 80 -1.81 -20.19 -8.58
C TYR A 80 -2.91 -20.00 -9.63
N SER A 81 -2.62 -19.34 -10.77
CA SER A 81 -3.56 -19.15 -11.90
C SER A 81 -3.76 -20.42 -12.74
N LEU A 82 -4.01 -21.57 -12.12
CA LEU A 82 -4.11 -22.85 -12.82
C LEU A 82 -5.17 -22.81 -13.94
N ARG A 83 -4.82 -23.29 -15.14
CA ARG A 83 -5.67 -23.38 -16.36
C ARG A 83 -6.08 -22.04 -16.99
N PHE A 84 -5.71 -20.93 -16.38
CA PHE A 84 -5.94 -19.59 -16.92
C PHE A 84 -4.61 -18.85 -17.02
N ILE A 85 -4.55 -17.83 -17.86
CA ILE A 85 -3.39 -16.95 -17.94
C ILE A 85 -3.91 -15.56 -17.59
N PRO A 86 -3.30 -14.85 -16.62
CA PRO A 86 -3.63 -13.45 -16.39
C PRO A 86 -3.32 -12.65 -17.67
N THR A 87 -4.36 -12.23 -18.39
CA THR A 87 -4.21 -11.49 -19.66
C THR A 87 -4.25 -9.98 -19.47
N LEU A 88 -4.85 -9.50 -18.37
CA LEU A 88 -5.01 -8.08 -18.10
C LEU A 88 -5.04 -7.81 -16.59
N TRP A 89 -4.15 -6.93 -16.15
CA TRP A 89 -4.19 -6.34 -14.82
C TRP A 89 -4.84 -4.96 -14.95
N GLN A 90 -6.05 -4.80 -14.41
CA GLN A 90 -6.69 -3.50 -14.29
C GLN A 90 -6.61 -3.06 -12.84
N THR A 91 -5.73 -2.11 -12.57
CA THR A 91 -5.78 -1.33 -11.33
C THR A 91 -6.70 -0.15 -11.62
N THR A 92 -7.84 -0.06 -10.94
CA THR A 92 -8.65 1.17 -11.01
C THR A 92 -7.92 2.26 -10.25
N GLU A 93 -7.45 3.30 -10.94
CA GLU A 93 -6.85 4.51 -10.34
C GLU A 93 -7.84 5.24 -9.42
N SER A 94 -9.14 5.09 -9.67
CA SER A 94 -10.22 5.66 -8.86
C SER A 94 -10.57 4.77 -7.67
N GLY A 95 -9.70 4.76 -6.66
CA GLY A 95 -10.00 4.23 -5.33
C GLY A 95 -10.78 5.22 -4.47
N ASN A 96 -10.84 4.96 -3.17
CA ASN A 96 -11.34 5.94 -2.21
C ASN A 96 -10.39 7.15 -2.18
N MET A 97 -10.92 8.36 -2.30
CA MET A 97 -10.14 9.57 -2.08
C MET A 97 -9.99 9.79 -0.58
N LEU A 98 -8.75 9.96 -0.12
CA LEU A 98 -8.44 10.26 1.27
C LEU A 98 -8.06 11.73 1.43
N GLN A 99 -8.63 12.36 2.44
CA GLN A 99 -8.32 13.73 2.79
C GLN A 99 -7.85 13.83 4.24
N ILE A 100 -6.72 14.50 4.41
CA ILE A 100 -6.18 14.84 5.72
C ILE A 100 -6.83 16.15 6.14
N ILE A 101 -7.58 16.09 7.24
CA ILE A 101 -8.27 17.25 7.79
C ILE A 101 -7.34 17.98 8.76
N ASP A 102 -6.75 17.25 9.70
CA ASP A 102 -5.78 17.76 10.68
C ASP A 102 -4.45 17.02 10.52
N PHE A 103 -3.53 17.65 9.79
CA PHE A 103 -2.21 17.10 9.50
C PHE A 103 -1.36 17.01 10.76
N SER A 104 -1.38 18.04 11.61
CA SER A 104 -0.57 18.06 12.84
C SER A 104 -0.98 16.95 13.80
N ALA A 105 -2.29 16.78 14.03
CA ALA A 105 -2.80 15.72 14.89
C ALA A 105 -2.49 14.32 14.33
N LEU A 106 -2.71 14.10 13.03
CA LEU A 106 -2.36 12.84 12.37
C LEU A 106 -0.88 12.50 12.56
N MET A 107 0.00 13.46 12.29
CA MET A 107 1.43 13.24 12.37
C MET A 107 1.90 12.97 13.80
N LYS A 108 1.30 13.62 14.81
CA LYS A 108 1.57 13.33 16.23
C LYS A 108 1.18 11.90 16.62
N VAL A 109 0.07 11.40 16.11
CA VAL A 109 -0.38 10.02 16.33
C VAL A 109 0.58 9.00 15.68
N LEU A 110 1.18 9.37 14.54
CA LEU A 110 2.08 8.49 13.80
C LEU A 110 3.53 8.48 14.32
N ILE A 111 3.90 9.34 15.27
CA ILE A 111 5.28 9.40 15.82
C ILE A 111 5.79 8.03 16.27
N PRO A 112 5.04 7.21 17.05
CA PRO A 112 5.54 5.91 17.50
C PRO A 112 5.85 4.96 16.34
N GLU A 113 5.03 4.99 15.29
CA GLU A 113 5.23 4.19 14.09
C GLU A 113 6.45 4.69 13.29
N PHE A 114 6.60 6.00 13.11
CA PHE A 114 7.78 6.58 12.46
C PHE A 114 9.07 6.31 13.23
N GLN A 115 9.02 6.35 14.56
CA GLN A 115 10.13 5.98 15.43
C GLN A 115 10.53 4.52 15.25
N ASN A 116 9.55 3.61 15.18
CA ASN A 116 9.79 2.19 14.94
C ASN A 116 10.39 1.96 13.54
N ARG A 117 9.89 2.65 12.51
CA ARG A 117 10.45 2.56 11.15
C ARG A 117 11.88 3.09 11.08
N LEU A 118 12.18 4.23 11.72
CA LEU A 118 13.53 4.77 11.81
C LEU A 118 14.51 3.79 12.45
N GLN A 119 14.12 3.12 13.54
CA GLN A 119 14.96 2.13 14.22
C GLN A 119 15.23 0.88 13.38
N ASN A 120 14.28 0.48 12.54
CA ASN A 120 14.40 -0.69 11.66
C ASN A 120 14.89 -0.34 10.25
N SER A 121 15.17 0.94 9.98
CA SER A 121 15.58 1.39 8.65
C SER A 121 17.02 0.99 8.36
N VAL A 122 17.26 0.51 7.14
CA VAL A 122 18.61 0.36 6.59
C VAL A 122 19.21 1.70 6.14
N THR A 123 18.40 2.74 6.08
CA THR A 123 18.83 4.10 5.71
C THR A 123 19.30 4.82 6.96
N SER A 124 20.59 5.17 7.00
CA SER A 124 21.13 6.02 8.06
C SER A 124 20.57 7.44 7.92
N VAL A 125 20.03 7.97 9.03
CA VAL A 125 19.52 9.33 9.12
C VAL A 125 20.31 10.05 10.21
N GLU A 126 20.87 11.20 9.88
CA GLU A 126 21.63 12.03 10.82
C GLU A 126 20.69 12.82 11.74
N ASP A 127 21.19 13.23 12.91
CA ASP A 127 20.45 14.10 13.81
C ASP A 127 20.14 15.44 13.12
N GLY A 128 18.88 15.88 13.20
CA GLY A 128 18.43 17.07 12.49
C GLY A 128 17.03 17.52 12.88
N ASP A 129 16.62 18.67 12.36
CA ASP A 129 15.27 19.19 12.48
C ASP A 129 14.64 19.26 11.08
N TRP A 130 13.41 18.78 10.92
CA TRP A 130 12.68 18.81 9.65
C TRP A 130 11.34 19.48 9.84
N GLN A 131 11.00 20.37 8.90
CA GLN A 131 9.66 20.91 8.78
C GLN A 131 8.98 20.18 7.62
N ILE A 132 7.87 19.49 7.90
CA ILE A 132 7.01 18.93 6.84
C ILE A 132 5.79 19.84 6.73
N CYS A 133 5.52 20.29 5.51
CA CYS A 133 4.38 21.12 5.17
C CYS A 133 3.49 20.37 4.18
N VAL A 134 2.20 20.22 4.51
CA VAL A 134 1.17 19.63 3.65
C VAL A 134 -0.03 20.56 3.64
N ASN A 135 -0.37 21.10 2.46
CA ASN A 135 -1.49 22.03 2.28
C ASN A 135 -1.53 23.16 3.33
N GLU A 136 -0.43 23.89 3.48
CA GLU A 136 -0.27 25.01 4.43
C GLU A 136 -0.30 24.63 5.91
N GLN A 137 -0.52 23.35 6.24
CA GLN A 137 -0.35 22.83 7.60
C GLN A 137 1.08 22.34 7.79
N GLU A 138 1.70 22.71 8.90
CA GLU A 138 3.09 22.37 9.19
C GLU A 138 3.23 21.56 10.47
N ILE A 139 4.25 20.70 10.47
CA ILE A 139 4.74 20.03 11.66
C ILE A 139 6.26 20.02 11.65
N TYR A 140 6.85 20.13 12.84
CA TYR A 140 8.29 20.10 13.02
C TYR A 140 8.69 18.84 13.76
N PHE A 141 9.65 18.12 13.17
CA PHE A 141 10.27 16.95 13.75
C PHE A 141 11.69 17.26 14.17
N ARG A 142 12.12 16.63 15.26
CA ARG A 142 13.50 16.62 15.72
C ARG A 142 13.95 15.19 15.94
N LEU A 143 15.04 14.80 15.30
CA LEU A 143 15.76 13.55 15.56
C LEU A 143 17.03 13.87 16.35
N ARG A 144 17.14 13.34 17.56
CA ARG A 144 18.38 13.41 18.35
C ARG A 144 18.68 12.04 18.92
N GLN A 145 19.91 11.55 18.73
CA GLN A 145 20.35 10.25 19.23
C GLN A 145 19.40 9.11 18.85
N GLY A 146 18.82 9.18 17.65
CA GLY A 146 17.85 8.21 17.14
C GLY A 146 16.43 8.32 17.72
N GLN A 147 16.15 9.33 18.55
CA GLN A 147 14.81 9.61 19.07
C GLN A 147 14.11 10.72 18.26
N LEU A 148 12.95 10.39 17.68
CA LEU A 148 12.09 11.29 16.93
C LEU A 148 11.05 11.93 17.87
N THR A 149 10.96 13.25 17.83
CA THR A 149 9.98 14.03 18.61
C THR A 149 9.33 15.11 17.75
N CYS A 150 8.09 15.49 18.07
CA CYS A 150 7.44 16.67 17.51
C CYS A 150 7.77 17.88 18.40
N ILE A 151 8.07 19.02 17.76
CA ILE A 151 8.35 20.29 18.43
C ILE A 151 7.44 21.40 17.87
N ASP A 152 7.22 22.46 18.64
CA ASP A 152 6.28 23.52 18.24
C ASP A 152 6.86 24.48 17.19
N LYS A 153 8.18 24.75 17.22
CA LYS A 153 8.96 25.38 16.16
C LYS A 153 10.45 25.37 16.54
N PRO A 154 11.38 24.97 15.66
CA PRO A 154 12.81 25.09 15.92
C PRO A 154 13.28 26.54 15.87
N GLU A 155 14.47 26.80 16.41
CA GLU A 155 15.14 28.09 16.23
C GLU A 155 15.41 28.35 14.74
N PRO A 156 15.35 29.62 14.27
CA PRO A 156 14.98 29.98 12.90
C PRO A 156 15.94 29.60 11.75
N THR A 157 17.02 28.87 11.98
CA THR A 157 18.04 28.56 10.96
C THR A 157 18.26 27.09 10.64
N ASP A 158 17.74 26.14 11.41
CA ASP A 158 18.30 24.78 11.41
C ASP A 158 17.38 23.71 10.82
N SER A 159 16.13 24.02 10.50
CA SER A 159 15.20 23.02 9.96
C SER A 159 15.13 23.01 8.44
N VAL A 160 15.28 21.83 7.83
CA VAL A 160 15.05 21.67 6.40
C VAL A 160 13.55 21.54 6.12
N ARG A 161 13.03 22.40 5.25
CA ARG A 161 11.62 22.42 4.87
C ARG A 161 11.33 21.45 3.72
N ILE A 162 10.28 20.65 3.87
CA ILE A 162 9.77 19.69 2.92
C ILE A 162 8.31 20.04 2.63
N ASP A 163 8.05 20.59 1.45
CA ASP A 163 6.69 20.90 1.00
C ASP A 163 6.15 19.77 0.12
N LEU A 164 5.02 19.19 0.53
CA LEU A 164 4.30 18.17 -0.22
C LEU A 164 2.84 18.62 -0.40
N SER A 165 2.24 18.36 -1.56
CA SER A 165 0.79 18.44 -1.68
C SER A 165 0.14 17.21 -1.01
N GLN A 166 -1.17 17.30 -0.74
CA GLN A 166 -1.90 16.25 -0.02
C GLN A 166 -1.87 14.89 -0.73
N GLU A 167 -1.98 14.85 -2.05
CA GLU A 167 -1.99 13.59 -2.82
C GLU A 167 -0.66 12.82 -2.69
N PRO A 168 0.51 13.40 -3.01
CA PRO A 168 1.79 12.74 -2.80
C PRO A 168 2.02 12.32 -1.34
N PHE A 169 1.61 13.14 -0.36
CA PHE A 169 1.74 12.76 1.05
C PHE A 169 0.87 11.54 1.40
N CYS A 170 -0.40 11.52 0.98
CA CYS A 170 -1.28 10.37 1.18
C CYS A 170 -0.72 9.11 0.51
N ASN A 171 -0.15 9.23 -0.70
CA ASN A 171 0.45 8.10 -1.40
C ASN A 171 1.67 7.53 -0.64
N LEU A 172 2.49 8.39 -0.01
CA LEU A 172 3.58 7.94 0.87
C LEU A 172 3.04 7.25 2.13
N LEU A 173 2.06 7.86 2.79
CA LEU A 173 1.48 7.35 4.03
C LEU A 173 0.88 5.94 3.85
N LEU A 174 0.29 5.69 2.69
CA LEU A 174 -0.37 4.42 2.35
C LEU A 174 0.55 3.42 1.66
N GLY A 175 1.82 3.76 1.41
CA GLY A 175 2.76 2.90 0.68
C GLY A 175 2.39 2.70 -0.79
N LEU A 176 1.59 3.59 -1.39
CA LEU A 176 1.20 3.52 -2.81
C LEU A 176 2.30 4.03 -3.74
N GLN A 177 3.16 4.92 -3.25
CA GLN A 177 4.30 5.45 -3.99
C GLN A 177 5.53 5.50 -3.08
N SER A 178 6.71 5.27 -3.66
CA SER A 178 7.97 5.45 -2.95
C SER A 178 8.36 6.92 -2.84
N VAL A 179 9.17 7.25 -1.84
CA VAL A 179 9.78 8.58 -1.68
C VAL A 179 10.53 9.01 -2.94
N CYS A 180 11.28 8.11 -3.57
CA CYS A 180 11.97 8.38 -4.83
C CYS A 180 11.03 8.82 -5.96
N HIS A 181 9.82 8.28 -6.03
CA HIS A 181 8.83 8.66 -7.02
C HIS A 181 8.25 10.05 -6.72
N VAL A 182 7.87 10.30 -5.47
CA VAL A 182 7.29 11.56 -5.03
C VAL A 182 8.28 12.72 -5.16
N VAL A 183 9.52 12.54 -4.71
CA VAL A 183 10.55 13.60 -4.74
C VAL A 183 10.88 14.04 -6.17
N ARG A 184 10.83 13.12 -7.16
CA ARG A 184 11.06 13.44 -8.58
C ARG A 184 9.97 14.34 -9.18
N GLN A 185 8.79 14.39 -8.57
CA GLN A 185 7.67 15.22 -9.01
C GLN A 185 7.67 16.61 -8.36
N LEU A 186 8.54 16.84 -7.36
CA LEU A 186 8.62 18.12 -6.68
C LEU A 186 9.29 19.18 -7.56
N PRO A 187 8.84 20.45 -7.49
CA PRO A 187 9.41 21.54 -8.27
C PRO A 187 10.85 21.90 -7.84
N VAL A 188 11.23 21.54 -6.62
CA VAL A 188 12.55 21.81 -6.04
C VAL A 188 13.16 20.51 -5.54
N SER A 189 14.45 20.30 -5.82
CA SER A 189 15.19 19.15 -5.31
C SER A 189 15.36 19.27 -3.80
N LEU A 190 14.98 18.21 -3.08
CA LEU A 190 15.25 18.12 -1.64
C LEU A 190 16.72 17.78 -1.37
N PRO A 191 17.30 18.24 -0.25
CA PRO A 191 18.59 17.78 0.24
C PRO A 191 18.59 16.27 0.49
N ARG A 192 19.78 15.65 0.39
CA ARG A 192 19.94 14.19 0.57
C ARG A 192 19.45 13.72 1.94
N GLU A 193 19.70 14.50 2.98
CA GLU A 193 19.28 14.22 4.35
C GLU A 193 17.75 14.16 4.48
N SER A 194 17.02 15.05 3.80
CA SER A 194 15.55 15.02 3.77
C SER A 194 15.01 13.78 3.06
N ILE A 195 15.66 13.37 1.96
CA ILE A 195 15.28 12.15 1.23
C ILE A 195 15.53 10.91 2.10
N ALA A 196 16.67 10.87 2.80
CA ALA A 196 17.01 9.80 3.73
C ALA A 196 16.01 9.72 4.89
N PHE A 197 15.69 10.85 5.52
CA PHE A 197 14.68 10.94 6.56
C PHE A 197 13.31 10.44 6.08
N LEU A 198 12.81 10.97 4.96
CA LEU A 198 11.53 10.55 4.38
C LEU A 198 11.53 9.05 4.04
N THR A 199 12.60 8.53 3.47
CA THR A 199 12.72 7.11 3.10
C THR A 199 12.72 6.21 4.31
N ALA A 200 13.27 6.67 5.45
CA ALA A 200 13.24 5.92 6.69
C ALA A 200 11.85 5.90 7.35
N ILE A 201 11.07 6.98 7.28
CA ILE A 201 9.72 7.03 7.89
C ILE A 201 8.60 6.54 6.94
N PHE A 202 8.84 6.57 5.63
CA PHE A 202 7.97 6.04 4.58
C PHE A 202 8.73 5.00 3.75
N PRO A 203 8.95 3.78 4.31
CA PRO A 203 9.61 2.71 3.57
C PRO A 203 8.78 2.28 2.34
N PRO A 204 9.44 1.70 1.33
CA PRO A 204 8.79 1.21 0.12
C PRO A 204 7.86 0.01 0.36
#